data_AF-A0A7X0DXM1-F1
#
_entry.id   AF-A0A7X0DXM1-F1
#
_cell.length_a   1.000
_cell.length_b   1.000
_cell.length_c   1.000
_cell.angle_alpha   90.00
_cell.angle_beta   90.00
_cell.angle_gamma   90.00
#
_symmetry.space_group_name_H-M   'P 1'
#
loop_
_entity.id
_entity.type
_entity.pdbx_description
1 polymer ?
#
loop_
_entity_poly.entity_id
_entity_poly.type
_entity_poly.pdbx_seq_one_letter_code
_entity_poly.pdbx_strand_id
1 'polypeptide(L)'
;MKYLCLLFFVAGSNALYAAGISARLFADEGKRMVADTDTIIRKQSVSVGVNYGSDALFFGRTSPVKYPFVTGDIIYNSKPGFFAYGSILKVIGYTPIDEVDLGGGYFYKFSKKFSGAVSYTRFIFNKDANVIKSASSNDINLKNSYDWHFLKTSVITDYLFGKSNDFFVTVTNSKYIETNWSIFDDKDYLSFNPSFNFITGTQNFVQRYSLDHQSQQQIDNIYIPNDPSSARYNRKFKMLNYSFKVPIAYNRAHYTFEASWRYSIPVNVEGALENRKESFFNLTFYYLFY
;
A
#
# COMPACT_ATOMS: atom_id res chain seq x y z
N MET A 1 -29.09 -18.62 -8.43
CA MET A 1 -28.26 -17.80 -9.34
C MET A 1 -27.77 -16.58 -8.58
N LYS A 2 -26.47 -16.25 -8.70
CA LYS A 2 -25.78 -15.00 -8.33
C LYS A 2 -25.24 -14.91 -6.88
N TYR A 3 -23.96 -15.24 -6.60
CA TYR A 3 -22.64 -14.56 -6.80
C TYR A 3 -22.25 -13.67 -5.59
N LEU A 4 -21.05 -13.84 -5.01
CA LEU A 4 -20.61 -13.24 -3.72
C LEU A 4 -19.14 -12.78 -3.72
N CYS A 5 -18.87 -11.82 -2.86
CA CYS A 5 -18.00 -10.65 -2.99
C CYS A 5 -17.10 -10.47 -1.74
N LEU A 6 -15.80 -10.17 -1.84
CA LEU A 6 -14.78 -10.24 -0.76
C LEU A 6 -13.63 -9.19 -0.84
N LEU A 7 -13.18 -8.76 0.35
CA LEU A 7 -12.30 -7.63 0.77
C LEU A 7 -11.04 -7.40 -0.07
N PHE A 8 -10.81 -6.14 -0.43
CA PHE A 8 -9.57 -5.56 -0.89
C PHE A 8 -9.35 -4.23 -0.22
N PHE A 9 -8.11 -3.98 0.12
CA PHE A 9 -7.59 -2.64 0.14
C PHE A 9 -6.13 -2.70 -0.31
N VAL A 10 -5.86 -2.25 -1.53
CA VAL A 10 -4.52 -2.02 -2.05
C VAL A 10 -4.52 -0.68 -2.75
N ALA A 11 -4.37 0.40 -2.00
CA ALA A 11 -4.15 1.73 -2.61
C ALA A 11 -3.46 2.71 -1.66
N GLY A 12 -3.82 2.73 -0.37
CA GLY A 12 -3.26 3.68 0.60
C GLY A 12 -1.73 3.67 0.75
N SER A 13 -1.09 2.50 0.67
CA SER A 13 0.39 2.44 0.76
C SER A 13 1.10 2.72 -0.57
N ASN A 14 0.48 2.42 -1.73
CA ASN A 14 1.18 2.55 -3.01
C ASN A 14 1.34 4.00 -3.43
N ALA A 15 0.46 4.94 -3.08
CA ALA A 15 0.68 6.35 -3.43
C ALA A 15 1.97 6.92 -2.80
N LEU A 16 2.28 6.55 -1.55
CA LEU A 16 3.52 6.97 -0.85
C LEU A 16 4.74 6.08 -1.13
N TYR A 17 4.54 4.87 -1.66
CA TYR A 17 5.63 4.04 -2.20
C TYR A 17 5.96 4.41 -3.66
N ALA A 18 4.97 4.77 -4.47
CA ALA A 18 5.10 5.30 -5.84
C ALA A 18 5.60 6.75 -5.87
N ALA A 19 5.26 7.56 -4.86
CA ALA A 19 5.91 8.85 -4.63
C ALA A 19 7.40 8.74 -4.23
N GLY A 20 7.91 7.52 -4.05
CA GLY A 20 9.32 7.22 -3.84
C GLY A 20 10.14 7.06 -5.12
N ILE A 21 9.57 7.28 -6.32
CA ILE A 21 10.34 7.25 -7.58
C ILE A 21 11.17 8.55 -7.66
N SER A 22 12.43 8.44 -7.25
CA SER A 22 13.44 9.49 -7.41
C SER A 22 13.80 9.63 -8.88
N ALA A 23 13.41 10.74 -9.50
CA ALA A 23 14.05 11.21 -10.70
C ALA A 23 14.86 12.48 -10.39
N ARG A 24 16.18 12.33 -10.30
CA ARG A 24 17.11 13.46 -10.35
C ARG A 24 17.89 13.42 -11.66
N LEU A 25 17.89 14.58 -12.31
CA LEU A 25 18.79 15.11 -13.33
C LEU A 25 18.75 14.47 -14.73
N PHE A 26 18.16 15.22 -15.65
CA PHE A 26 18.73 15.38 -16.98
C PHE A 26 19.76 16.52 -16.93
N ALA A 27 21.03 16.15 -16.95
CA ALA A 27 22.10 16.94 -17.52
C ALA A 27 23.15 15.93 -17.99
N ASP A 28 23.37 15.93 -19.30
CA ASP A 28 24.40 15.19 -20.01
C ASP A 28 25.78 15.59 -19.44
N GLU A 29 26.34 14.75 -18.58
CA GLU A 29 27.78 14.62 -18.31
C GLU A 29 28.02 13.44 -17.35
N GLY A 30 28.91 12.53 -17.73
CA GLY A 30 29.16 11.23 -17.10
C GLY A 30 29.55 11.23 -15.62
N LYS A 31 28.57 11.39 -14.73
CA LYS A 31 28.65 11.00 -13.31
C LYS A 31 27.42 10.18 -12.95
N ARG A 32 27.61 8.88 -12.71
CA ARG A 32 26.56 8.00 -12.15
C ARG A 32 26.06 8.60 -10.84
N MET A 33 24.78 8.93 -10.82
CA MET A 33 24.14 9.58 -9.69
C MET A 33 23.46 8.56 -8.79
N VAL A 34 23.76 8.62 -7.50
CA VAL A 34 23.10 7.82 -6.47
C VAL A 34 21.68 8.33 -6.27
N ALA A 35 20.68 7.47 -6.47
CA ALA A 35 19.27 7.78 -6.23
C ALA A 35 19.01 8.13 -4.75
N ASP A 36 18.72 9.40 -4.46
CA ASP A 36 18.32 9.93 -3.15
C ASP A 36 16.79 9.78 -3.04
N THR A 37 16.35 8.74 -2.31
CA THR A 37 14.97 8.20 -2.25
C THR A 37 13.92 9.08 -1.57
N ASP A 38 14.16 10.38 -1.40
CA ASP A 38 13.20 11.36 -0.85
C ASP A 38 13.40 12.75 -1.49
N THR A 39 13.27 12.80 -2.81
CA THR A 39 13.46 14.05 -3.55
C THR A 39 12.16 14.86 -3.50
N ILE A 40 12.19 16.01 -2.79
CA ILE A 40 11.24 17.11 -3.04
C ILE A 40 11.29 17.38 -4.53
N ILE A 41 10.18 17.21 -5.22
CA ILE A 41 10.14 17.31 -6.67
C ILE A 41 10.37 18.78 -7.02
N ARG A 42 11.60 19.10 -7.45
CA ARG A 42 12.00 20.47 -7.80
C ARG A 42 11.29 21.00 -9.05
N LYS A 43 10.59 20.11 -9.76
CA LYS A 43 9.72 20.41 -10.91
C LYS A 43 8.31 19.92 -10.61
N GLN A 44 7.33 20.40 -11.36
CA GLN A 44 6.01 19.79 -11.28
C GLN A 44 6.10 18.44 -11.99
N SER A 45 5.30 17.47 -11.57
CA SER A 45 5.21 16.21 -12.30
C SER A 45 3.83 15.60 -12.19
N VAL A 46 3.51 14.79 -13.19
CA VAL A 46 2.35 13.90 -13.16
C VAL A 46 2.88 12.49 -13.33
N SER A 47 2.41 11.56 -12.51
CA SER A 47 2.70 10.14 -12.66
C SER A 47 1.40 9.39 -12.89
N VAL A 48 1.42 8.44 -13.82
CA VAL A 48 0.33 7.51 -14.05
C VAL A 48 0.86 6.10 -13.89
N GLY A 49 0.08 5.24 -13.23
CA GLY A 49 0.47 3.87 -12.93
C GLY A 49 -0.64 2.87 -13.14
N VAL A 50 -0.24 1.63 -13.41
CA VAL A 50 -1.12 0.46 -13.38
C VAL A 50 -0.42 -0.63 -12.61
N ASN A 51 -1.12 -1.26 -11.66
CA ASN A 51 -0.59 -2.38 -10.88
C ASN A 51 -1.55 -3.56 -10.92
N TYR A 52 -1.04 -4.74 -11.28
CA TYR A 52 -1.68 -6.01 -11.02
C TYR A 52 -1.20 -6.57 -9.68
N GLY A 53 -2.09 -7.16 -8.90
CA GLY A 53 -1.73 -7.97 -7.73
C GLY A 53 -2.49 -9.28 -7.69
N SER A 54 -1.81 -10.32 -7.21
CA SER A 54 -2.34 -11.69 -7.16
C SER A 54 -3.41 -11.91 -6.09
N ASP A 55 -3.37 -11.11 -5.02
CA ASP A 55 -4.31 -11.20 -3.91
C ASP A 55 -4.37 -9.89 -3.12
N ALA A 56 -5.50 -9.62 -2.47
CA ALA A 56 -5.66 -8.46 -1.61
C ALA A 56 -5.12 -8.70 -0.21
N LEU A 57 -4.56 -7.66 0.41
CA LEU A 57 -4.08 -7.72 1.79
C LEU A 57 -4.36 -6.40 2.51
N PHE A 58 -5.15 -6.45 3.58
CA PHE A 58 -5.45 -5.29 4.42
C PHE A 58 -4.75 -5.39 5.78
N PHE A 59 -3.72 -4.56 6.02
CA PHE A 59 -2.93 -4.54 7.25
C PHE A 59 -2.53 -5.94 7.77
N GLY A 60 -2.20 -6.85 6.83
CA GLY A 60 -1.84 -8.22 7.16
C GLY A 60 -3.02 -9.19 7.28
N ARG A 61 -4.18 -8.85 6.72
CA ARG A 61 -5.36 -9.70 6.68
C ARG A 61 -5.80 -9.98 5.24
N THR A 62 -6.13 -11.24 4.95
CA THR A 62 -6.65 -11.70 3.67
C THR A 62 -8.05 -12.30 3.82
N SER A 63 -8.72 -12.44 2.68
CA SER A 63 -10.02 -13.10 2.60
C SER A 63 -9.84 -14.61 2.39
N PRO A 64 -10.83 -15.45 2.77
CA PRO A 64 -10.76 -16.90 2.50
C PRO A 64 -10.60 -17.24 1.01
N VAL A 65 -11.23 -16.42 0.15
CA VAL A 65 -11.10 -16.51 -1.30
C VAL A 65 -10.06 -15.52 -1.78
N LYS A 66 -9.29 -15.90 -2.80
CA LYS A 66 -8.28 -15.04 -3.41
C LYS A 66 -8.88 -13.99 -4.31
N TYR A 67 -8.17 -12.89 -4.34
CA TYR A 67 -8.65 -11.65 -4.87
C TYR A 67 -7.58 -11.02 -5.75
N PRO A 68 -7.47 -11.44 -7.02
CA PRO A 68 -6.61 -10.75 -7.97
C PRO A 68 -7.23 -9.41 -8.38
N PHE A 69 -6.41 -8.38 -8.53
CA PHE A 69 -6.88 -7.02 -8.83
C PHE A 69 -5.96 -6.28 -9.77
N VAL A 70 -6.52 -5.21 -10.33
CA VAL A 70 -5.79 -4.16 -11.02
C VAL A 70 -6.09 -2.83 -10.35
N THR A 71 -5.07 -2.00 -10.16
CA THR A 71 -5.23 -0.57 -9.83
C THR A 71 -4.79 0.30 -10.99
N GLY A 72 -5.44 1.46 -11.12
CA GLY A 72 -4.99 2.56 -11.95
C GLY A 72 -4.76 3.78 -11.07
N ASP A 73 -3.58 4.38 -11.14
CA ASP A 73 -3.14 5.42 -10.22
C ASP A 73 -2.74 6.68 -11.00
N ILE A 74 -3.10 7.86 -10.48
CA ILE A 74 -2.60 9.15 -10.96
C ILE A 74 -2.13 9.99 -9.77
N ILE A 75 -0.95 10.59 -9.88
CA ILE A 75 -0.38 11.45 -8.85
C ILE A 75 0.11 12.73 -9.50
N TYR A 76 -0.33 13.87 -8.98
CA TYR A 76 0.23 15.18 -9.30
C TYR A 76 1.13 15.63 -8.14
N ASN A 77 2.32 16.11 -8.48
CA ASN A 77 3.25 16.70 -7.53
C ASN A 77 3.58 18.14 -7.91
N SER A 78 3.51 19.02 -6.92
CA SER A 78 3.85 20.43 -7.06
C SER A 78 5.28 20.71 -6.58
N LYS A 79 5.90 21.77 -7.12
CA LYS A 79 7.23 22.23 -6.71
C LYS A 79 7.37 22.50 -5.20
N PRO A 80 6.37 23.09 -4.51
CA PRO A 80 6.48 23.34 -3.07
C PRO A 80 6.43 22.08 -2.20
N GLY A 81 6.12 20.90 -2.77
CA GLY A 81 6.02 19.63 -2.03
C GLY A 81 4.59 19.16 -1.74
N PHE A 82 3.56 19.88 -2.18
CA PHE A 82 2.19 19.35 -2.15
C PHE A 82 2.00 18.30 -3.23
N PHE A 83 1.18 17.30 -2.91
CA PHE A 83 0.74 16.30 -3.87
C PHE A 83 -0.76 16.04 -3.76
N ALA A 84 -1.34 15.61 -4.87
CA ALA A 84 -2.71 15.12 -4.95
C ALA A 84 -2.70 13.82 -5.75
N TYR A 85 -3.57 12.88 -5.43
CA TYR A 85 -3.64 11.62 -6.13
C TYR A 85 -5.06 11.07 -6.21
N GLY A 86 -5.27 10.24 -7.23
CA GLY A 86 -6.45 9.42 -7.39
C GLY A 86 -6.04 7.99 -7.72
N SER A 87 -6.77 7.02 -7.18
CA SER A 87 -6.61 5.61 -7.52
C SER A 87 -7.97 4.98 -7.78
N ILE A 88 -8.00 4.01 -8.68
CA ILE A 88 -9.13 3.11 -8.87
C ILE A 88 -8.64 1.69 -8.61
N LEU A 89 -9.43 0.89 -7.89
CA LEU A 89 -9.19 -0.53 -7.70
C LEU A 89 -10.33 -1.33 -8.29
N LYS A 90 -9.96 -2.36 -9.05
CA LYS A 90 -10.89 -3.31 -9.63
C LYS A 90 -10.42 -4.74 -9.42
N VAL A 91 -11.32 -5.56 -8.90
CA VAL A 91 -11.11 -7.00 -8.84
C VAL A 91 -11.29 -7.64 -10.20
N ILE A 92 -10.37 -8.54 -10.53
CA ILE A 92 -10.45 -9.31 -11.78
C ILE A 92 -11.52 -10.38 -11.63
N GLY A 93 -12.39 -10.48 -12.65
CA GLY A 93 -13.48 -11.47 -12.68
C GLY A 93 -14.81 -10.95 -12.10
N TYR A 94 -14.83 -9.71 -11.60
CA TYR A 94 -16.02 -9.10 -11.03
C TYR A 94 -16.31 -7.73 -11.66
N THR A 95 -17.58 -7.33 -11.63
CA THR A 95 -18.07 -6.01 -12.05
C THR A 95 -18.98 -5.47 -10.96
N PRO A 96 -18.93 -4.16 -10.61
CA PRO A 96 -18.29 -2.99 -11.24
C PRO A 96 -16.83 -2.69 -10.75
N ILE A 97 -16.33 -1.45 -10.94
CA ILE A 97 -15.16 -0.91 -10.19
C ILE A 97 -15.52 -0.94 -8.70
N ASP A 98 -14.59 -1.40 -7.86
CA ASP A 98 -14.86 -1.69 -6.47
C ASP A 98 -14.60 -0.49 -5.56
N GLU A 99 -13.55 0.29 -5.86
CA GLU A 99 -13.08 1.38 -5.01
C GLU A 99 -12.43 2.50 -5.82
N VAL A 100 -12.68 3.72 -5.38
CA VAL A 100 -12.00 4.93 -5.84
C VAL A 100 -11.44 5.66 -4.63
N ASP A 101 -10.15 5.94 -4.68
CA ASP A 101 -9.44 6.67 -3.65
C ASP A 101 -9.06 8.05 -4.16
N LEU A 102 -9.29 9.07 -3.33
CA LEU A 102 -8.89 10.44 -3.61
C LEU A 102 -8.15 10.99 -2.40
N GLY A 103 -6.97 11.55 -2.62
CA GLY A 103 -6.16 12.04 -1.53
C GLY A 103 -5.19 13.13 -1.91
N GLY A 104 -4.53 13.65 -0.90
CA GLY A 104 -3.50 14.66 -1.05
C GLY A 104 -2.73 14.89 0.23
N GLY A 105 -1.61 15.57 0.12
CA GLY A 105 -0.70 15.73 1.23
C GLY A 105 0.46 16.66 0.94
N TYR A 106 1.43 16.62 1.85
CA TYR A 106 2.62 17.45 1.81
C TYR A 106 3.86 16.64 2.18
N PHE A 107 4.90 16.74 1.34
CA PHE A 107 6.23 16.23 1.64
C PHE A 107 7.03 17.26 2.41
N TYR A 108 7.65 16.84 3.51
CA TYR A 108 8.59 17.66 4.27
C TYR A 108 9.96 16.97 4.37
N LYS A 109 10.99 17.79 4.49
CA LYS A 109 12.37 17.32 4.68
C LYS A 109 13.03 18.14 5.77
N PHE A 110 13.14 17.57 6.96
CA PHE A 110 13.76 18.25 8.11
C PHE A 110 15.29 18.23 8.03
N SER A 111 15.89 17.20 7.43
CA SER A 111 17.34 17.13 7.20
C SER A 111 17.68 16.30 5.96
N LYS A 112 18.97 16.16 5.64
CA LYS A 112 19.42 15.27 4.56
C LYS A 112 19.02 13.81 4.80
N LYS A 113 18.95 13.38 6.07
CA LYS A 113 18.67 12.00 6.47
C LYS A 113 17.23 11.78 6.91
N PHE A 114 16.48 12.84 7.18
CA PHE A 114 15.12 12.77 7.72
C PHE A 114 14.13 13.47 6.79
N SER A 115 13.15 12.69 6.36
CA SER A 115 12.10 13.08 5.43
C SER A 115 10.76 12.52 5.89
N GLY A 116 9.67 13.04 5.36
CA GLY A 116 8.37 12.48 5.63
C GLY A 116 7.27 13.09 4.79
N ALA A 117 6.06 12.60 5.04
CA ALA A 117 4.85 13.07 4.41
C ALA A 117 3.70 13.03 5.41
N VAL A 118 2.78 13.97 5.27
CA VAL A 118 1.45 13.90 5.87
C VAL A 118 0.42 13.90 4.76
N SER A 119 -0.59 13.04 4.83
CA SER A 119 -1.64 12.98 3.83
C SER A 119 -2.99 12.58 4.40
N TYR A 120 -4.01 12.92 3.64
CA TYR A 120 -5.38 12.50 3.86
C TYR A 120 -5.91 11.77 2.63
N THR A 121 -6.69 10.73 2.87
CA THR A 121 -7.32 9.94 1.82
C THR A 121 -8.79 9.72 2.13
N ARG A 122 -9.63 9.87 1.11
CA ARG A 122 -11.04 9.48 1.12
C ARG A 122 -11.22 8.24 0.27
N PHE A 123 -11.79 7.21 0.87
CA PHE A 123 -12.12 5.95 0.22
C PHE A 123 -13.59 5.94 -0.20
N ILE A 124 -13.85 5.67 -1.47
CA ILE A 124 -15.18 5.65 -2.07
C ILE A 124 -15.45 4.26 -2.64
N PHE A 125 -16.20 3.46 -1.90
CA PHE A 125 -16.53 2.11 -2.29
C PHE A 125 -17.82 2.04 -3.09
N ASN A 126 -17.84 1.20 -4.12
CA ASN A 126 -19.06 0.91 -4.85
C ASN A 126 -20.01 0.08 -3.98
N LYS A 127 -21.31 0.42 -4.02
CA LYS A 127 -22.34 -0.31 -3.27
C LYS A 127 -22.44 -1.77 -3.70
N ASP A 128 -22.17 -2.04 -4.97
CA ASP A 128 -22.23 -3.38 -5.56
C ASP A 128 -20.83 -4.00 -5.73
N ALA A 129 -19.80 -3.40 -5.12
CA ALA A 129 -18.44 -3.92 -5.17
C ALA A 129 -18.44 -5.39 -4.77
N ASN A 130 -17.69 -6.20 -5.52
CA ASN A 130 -17.53 -7.60 -5.17
C ASN A 130 -16.48 -7.79 -4.10
N VAL A 131 -16.38 -6.77 -3.25
CA VAL A 131 -15.35 -6.56 -2.29
C VAL A 131 -15.99 -6.08 -1.03
N ILE A 132 -15.62 -6.71 0.08
CA ILE A 132 -16.03 -6.24 1.38
C ILE A 132 -15.48 -4.83 1.54
N LYS A 133 -16.34 -3.93 1.96
CA LYS A 133 -16.01 -2.53 2.16
C LYS A 133 -15.26 -2.38 3.46
N SER A 134 -14.16 -1.63 3.45
CA SER A 134 -13.59 -1.18 4.71
C SER A 134 -14.67 -0.43 5.49
N ALA A 135 -14.80 -0.73 6.79
CA ALA A 135 -15.65 0.05 7.68
C ALA A 135 -15.18 1.52 7.75
N SER A 136 -13.91 1.76 7.43
CA SER A 136 -13.30 3.08 7.40
C SER A 136 -13.40 3.66 6.00
N SER A 137 -13.84 4.92 5.90
CA SER A 137 -13.94 5.64 4.61
C SER A 137 -12.89 6.73 4.47
N ASN A 138 -12.02 6.89 5.46
CA ASN A 138 -11.03 7.95 5.52
C ASN A 138 -9.76 7.42 6.18
N ASP A 139 -8.64 8.01 5.81
CA ASP A 139 -7.34 7.79 6.43
C ASP A 139 -6.59 9.10 6.58
N ILE A 140 -5.93 9.28 7.72
CA ILE A 140 -4.86 10.26 7.91
C ILE A 140 -3.57 9.49 8.10
N ASN A 141 -2.64 9.72 7.19
CA ASN A 141 -1.36 9.03 7.15
C ASN A 141 -0.22 10.00 7.50
N LEU A 142 0.66 9.57 8.40
CA LEU A 142 1.91 10.24 8.71
C LEU A 142 3.07 9.28 8.49
N LYS A 143 3.89 9.55 7.46
CA LYS A 143 5.11 8.81 7.15
C LYS A 143 6.34 9.62 7.57
N ASN A 144 7.23 8.99 8.32
CA ASN A 144 8.55 9.52 8.64
C ASN A 144 9.61 8.51 8.24
N SER A 145 10.69 8.97 7.63
CA SER A 145 11.77 8.11 7.15
C SER A 145 13.11 8.65 7.62
N TYR A 146 13.99 7.73 8.04
CA TYR A 146 15.37 8.02 8.39
C TYR A 146 16.33 7.15 7.58
N ASP A 147 17.31 7.78 6.96
CA ASP A 147 18.37 7.13 6.19
C ASP A 147 19.62 6.92 7.07
N TRP A 148 19.89 5.65 7.39
CA TRP A 148 21.07 5.19 8.13
C TRP A 148 22.29 4.98 7.23
N HIS A 149 22.23 5.35 5.95
CA HIS A 149 23.21 5.09 4.89
C HIS A 149 23.27 3.61 4.43
N PHE A 150 23.34 2.67 5.37
CA PHE A 150 23.31 1.25 5.05
C PHE A 150 21.88 0.68 4.96
N LEU A 151 20.89 1.34 5.57
CA LEU A 151 19.49 0.92 5.64
C LEU A 151 18.60 2.17 5.72
N LYS A 152 17.39 2.12 5.17
CA LYS A 152 16.36 3.13 5.40
C LYS A 152 15.27 2.57 6.30
N THR A 153 14.94 3.27 7.38
CA THR A 153 13.81 2.94 8.23
C THR A 153 12.69 3.93 7.97
N SER A 154 11.47 3.44 7.77
CA SER A 154 10.27 4.26 7.65
C SER A 154 9.24 3.83 8.68
N VAL A 155 8.61 4.79 9.33
CA VAL A 155 7.49 4.59 10.24
C VAL A 155 6.29 5.30 9.62
N ILE A 156 5.24 4.53 9.36
CA ILE A 156 3.97 5.02 8.85
C ILE A 156 2.94 4.84 9.95
N THR A 157 2.23 5.91 10.27
CA THR A 157 1.11 5.90 11.21
C THR A 157 -0.15 6.19 10.43
N ASP A 158 -1.12 5.28 10.51
CA ASP A 158 -2.41 5.38 9.82
C ASP A 158 -3.52 5.51 10.86
N TYR A 159 -4.38 6.51 10.69
CA TYR A 159 -5.63 6.65 11.45
C TYR A 159 -6.81 6.53 10.50
N LEU A 160 -7.37 5.33 10.46
CA LEU A 160 -8.51 5.00 9.63
C LEU A 160 -9.79 5.30 10.40
N PHE A 161 -10.71 6.08 9.81
CA PHE A 161 -11.96 6.45 10.47
C PHE A 161 -13.18 6.43 9.55
N GLY A 162 -14.35 6.22 10.15
CA GLY A 162 -15.63 6.06 9.45
C GLY A 162 -16.65 5.35 10.32
N LYS A 163 -17.14 4.18 9.88
CA LYS A 163 -18.00 3.32 10.70
C LYS A 163 -17.22 2.56 11.78
N SER A 164 -15.93 2.30 11.53
CA SER A 164 -14.95 1.84 12.51
C SER A 164 -13.81 2.84 12.54
N ASN A 165 -13.13 2.91 13.68
CA ASN A 165 -11.92 3.67 13.83
C ASN A 165 -10.79 2.72 14.20
N ASP A 166 -9.69 2.79 13.47
CA ASP A 166 -8.54 1.94 13.67
C ASP A 166 -7.25 2.74 13.56
N PHE A 167 -6.26 2.34 14.36
CA PHE A 167 -4.95 2.95 14.39
C PHE A 167 -3.91 1.90 14.06
N PHE A 168 -3.02 2.20 13.11
CA PHE A 168 -1.95 1.31 12.69
C PHE A 168 -0.61 2.03 12.71
N VAL A 169 0.43 1.26 13.01
CA VAL A 169 1.82 1.66 12.85
C VAL A 169 2.52 0.57 12.03
N THR A 170 2.99 0.96 10.85
CA THR A 170 3.82 0.13 9.98
C THR A 170 5.26 0.60 10.05
N VAL A 171 6.17 -0.29 10.40
CA VAL A 171 7.61 -0.03 10.37
C VAL A 171 8.22 -0.84 9.23
N THR A 172 8.93 -0.14 8.35
CA THR A 172 9.62 -0.70 7.20
C THR A 172 11.10 -0.46 7.33
N ASN A 173 11.90 -1.51 7.16
CA ASN A 173 13.34 -1.43 6.97
C ASN A 173 13.66 -1.90 5.57
N SER A 174 14.28 -1.05 4.75
CA SER A 174 14.58 -1.36 3.36
C SER A 174 15.98 -0.93 2.95
N LYS A 175 16.50 -1.58 1.91
CA LYS A 175 17.79 -1.23 1.32
C LYS A 175 17.65 -1.09 -0.19
N TYR A 176 17.77 0.13 -0.68
CA TYR A 176 17.82 0.39 -2.11
C TYR A 176 19.19 -0.01 -2.68
N ILE A 177 19.17 -0.74 -3.79
CA ILE A 177 20.34 -1.20 -4.53
C ILE A 177 20.07 -0.91 -5.99
N GLU A 178 20.99 -0.22 -6.65
CA GLU A 178 20.91 0.10 -8.07
C GLU A 178 22.03 -0.62 -8.81
N THR A 179 21.75 -1.19 -9.99
CA THR A 179 22.79 -1.76 -10.82
C THR A 179 23.61 -0.66 -11.47
N ASN A 180 24.91 -0.88 -11.52
CA ASN A 180 25.84 -0.02 -12.23
C ASN A 180 26.02 -0.48 -13.70
N TRP A 181 25.05 -1.20 -14.25
CA TRP A 181 25.07 -1.78 -15.59
C TRP A 181 23.66 -1.76 -16.17
N SER A 182 23.62 -1.69 -17.49
CA SER A 182 22.41 -1.60 -18.31
C SER A 182 22.01 -2.95 -18.88
N ILE A 183 20.72 -3.12 -19.15
CA ILE A 183 20.10 -4.35 -19.66
C ILE A 183 19.97 -4.31 -21.18
N PHE A 184 19.35 -3.26 -21.74
CA PHE A 184 19.05 -3.17 -23.17
C PHE A 184 19.74 -1.98 -23.84
N ASP A 185 19.89 -0.83 -23.17
CA ASP A 185 20.67 0.31 -23.65
C ASP A 185 21.28 1.13 -22.50
N ASP A 186 22.19 2.05 -22.84
CA ASP A 186 22.95 2.86 -21.88
C ASP A 186 22.09 3.80 -20.99
N LYS A 187 20.76 3.82 -21.17
CA LYS A 187 19.81 4.67 -20.45
C LYS A 187 18.90 3.89 -19.51
N ASP A 188 19.09 2.58 -19.40
CA ASP A 188 18.35 1.73 -18.48
C ASP A 188 19.22 1.14 -17.36
N TYR A 189 18.54 0.71 -16.30
CA TYR A 189 19.15 0.05 -15.14
C TYR A 189 18.10 -0.75 -14.36
N LEU A 190 18.57 -1.67 -13.53
CA LEU A 190 17.76 -2.38 -12.56
C LEU A 190 17.92 -1.78 -11.17
N SER A 191 16.85 -1.83 -10.39
CA SER A 191 16.89 -1.53 -8.97
C SER A 191 16.17 -2.57 -8.14
N PHE A 192 16.70 -2.79 -6.95
CA PHE A 192 16.16 -3.68 -5.93
C PHE A 192 15.89 -2.88 -4.67
N ASN A 193 14.80 -3.18 -3.98
CA ASN A 193 14.51 -2.56 -2.68
C ASN A 193 13.95 -3.60 -1.70
N PRO A 194 14.73 -4.65 -1.37
CA PRO A 194 14.31 -5.62 -0.36
C PRO A 194 13.91 -4.91 0.92
N SER A 195 12.80 -5.34 1.50
CA SER A 195 12.26 -4.74 2.72
C SER A 195 11.70 -5.79 3.67
N PHE A 196 11.90 -5.55 4.95
CA PHE A 196 11.21 -6.21 6.03
C PHE A 196 10.26 -5.22 6.70
N ASN A 197 9.02 -5.64 6.91
CA ASN A 197 7.97 -4.79 7.45
C ASN A 197 7.28 -5.49 8.60
N PHE A 198 6.91 -4.74 9.63
CA PHE A 198 5.96 -5.20 10.62
C PHE A 198 4.86 -4.18 10.86
N ILE A 199 3.67 -4.68 11.15
CA ILE A 199 2.46 -3.88 11.33
C ILE A 199 1.94 -4.15 12.72
N THR A 200 1.71 -3.09 13.47
CA THR A 200 0.99 -3.12 14.74
C THR A 200 -0.26 -2.25 14.64
N GLY A 201 -1.33 -2.59 15.33
CA GLY A 201 -2.56 -1.82 15.24
C GLY A 201 -3.72 -2.38 16.05
N THR A 202 -4.84 -1.68 15.96
CA THR A 202 -6.15 -2.18 16.41
C THR A 202 -6.83 -2.99 15.31
N GLN A 203 -7.85 -3.75 15.67
CA GLN A 203 -8.59 -4.64 14.77
C GLN A 203 -10.10 -4.43 14.88
N ASN A 204 -10.56 -3.20 15.17
CA ASN A 204 -11.98 -2.89 15.28
C ASN A 204 -12.73 -3.19 13.97
N PHE A 205 -12.06 -3.05 12.82
CA PHE A 205 -12.57 -3.45 11.52
C PHE A 205 -12.96 -4.95 11.44
N VAL A 206 -12.27 -5.85 12.15
CA VAL A 206 -12.57 -7.30 12.16
C VAL A 206 -13.92 -7.55 12.82
N GLN A 207 -14.18 -6.91 13.95
CA GLN A 207 -15.49 -7.02 14.61
C GLN A 207 -16.59 -6.47 13.71
N ARG A 208 -16.37 -5.31 13.10
CA ARG A 208 -17.38 -4.71 12.22
C ARG A 208 -17.65 -5.60 11.02
N TYR A 209 -16.61 -6.21 10.45
CA TYR A 209 -16.75 -7.20 9.40
C TYR A 209 -17.65 -8.37 9.85
N SER A 210 -17.40 -8.98 11.00
CA SER A 210 -18.24 -10.05 11.55
C SER A 210 -19.70 -9.63 11.77
N LEU A 211 -19.95 -8.42 12.27
CA LEU A 211 -21.30 -7.90 12.50
C LEU A 211 -22.07 -7.64 11.20
N ASP A 212 -21.41 -7.03 10.21
CA ASP A 212 -22.01 -6.74 8.91
C ASP A 212 -22.28 -8.03 8.09
N HIS A 213 -21.70 -9.17 8.48
CA HIS A 213 -21.80 -10.47 7.78
C HIS A 213 -22.39 -11.60 8.64
N GLN A 214 -23.10 -11.30 9.74
CA GLN A 214 -23.70 -12.30 10.63
C GLN A 214 -24.57 -13.34 9.90
N SER A 215 -25.29 -12.94 8.84
CA SER A 215 -26.20 -13.82 8.09
C SER A 215 -25.50 -14.80 7.14
N GLN A 216 -24.26 -14.52 6.72
CA GLN A 216 -23.49 -15.39 5.82
C GLN A 216 -22.66 -16.43 6.59
N GLN A 217 -22.25 -16.12 7.82
CA GLN A 217 -21.47 -17.03 8.67
C GLN A 217 -22.31 -18.12 9.34
N GLN A 218 -23.65 -18.02 9.27
CA GLN A 218 -24.57 -19.08 9.67
C GLN A 218 -24.61 -20.28 8.70
N ILE A 219 -24.08 -20.13 7.48
CA ILE A 219 -24.06 -21.21 6.47
C ILE A 219 -22.82 -22.12 6.64
N ASP A 220 -21.74 -21.63 7.26
CA ASP A 220 -20.46 -22.35 7.42
C ASP A 220 -20.23 -22.96 8.83
N ASN A 221 -21.27 -23.11 9.67
CA ASN A 221 -21.11 -23.62 11.05
C ASN A 221 -20.09 -22.84 11.91
N ILE A 222 -19.79 -21.58 11.57
CA ILE A 222 -18.91 -20.74 12.36
C ILE A 222 -19.76 -20.03 13.43
N TYR A 223 -19.76 -20.57 14.64
CA TYR A 223 -20.34 -19.92 15.81
C TYR A 223 -19.56 -18.64 16.12
N ILE A 224 -20.14 -17.47 15.83
CA ILE A 224 -19.65 -16.19 16.34
C ILE A 224 -20.43 -15.91 17.64
N PRO A 225 -19.84 -16.10 18.83
CA PRO A 225 -20.45 -15.53 20.01
C PRO A 225 -20.43 -14.02 19.81
N ASN A 226 -21.61 -13.39 19.93
CA ASN A 226 -21.74 -11.93 19.98
C ASN A 226 -21.20 -11.46 21.35
N ASP A 227 -19.91 -11.70 21.56
CA ASP A 227 -19.24 -11.59 22.84
C ASP A 227 -18.67 -10.17 22.99
N PRO A 228 -19.12 -9.39 23.99
CA PRO A 228 -18.49 -8.14 24.38
C PRO A 228 -16.98 -8.26 24.62
N SER A 229 -16.47 -9.46 24.93
CA SER A 229 -15.04 -9.74 25.10
C SER A 229 -14.24 -9.63 23.79
N SER A 230 -14.78 -10.10 22.67
CA SER A 230 -14.18 -9.99 21.32
C SER A 230 -14.08 -8.52 20.88
N ALA A 231 -15.08 -7.70 21.23
CA ALA A 231 -15.05 -6.26 21.01
C ALA A 231 -13.92 -5.56 21.80
N ARG A 232 -13.71 -5.98 23.07
CA ARG A 232 -12.63 -5.46 23.90
C ARG A 232 -11.26 -5.93 23.42
N TYR A 233 -11.15 -7.13 22.85
CA TYR A 233 -9.89 -7.63 22.33
C TYR A 233 -9.46 -6.90 21.05
N ASN A 234 -10.38 -6.67 20.11
CA ASN A 234 -10.11 -5.96 18.86
C ASN A 234 -9.64 -4.51 19.06
N ARG A 235 -9.97 -3.89 20.20
CA ARG A 235 -9.46 -2.56 20.60
C ARG A 235 -8.01 -2.58 21.07
N LYS A 236 -7.43 -3.74 21.35
CA LYS A 236 -6.05 -3.84 21.85
C LYS A 236 -5.07 -3.59 20.70
N PHE A 237 -4.14 -2.68 20.93
CA PHE A 237 -3.02 -2.46 20.03
C PHE A 237 -2.06 -3.65 20.08
N LYS A 238 -1.92 -4.36 18.95
CA LYS A 238 -1.17 -5.62 18.86
C LYS A 238 -0.35 -5.70 17.60
N MET A 239 0.66 -6.57 17.59
CA MET A 239 1.32 -6.98 16.35
C MET A 239 0.32 -7.71 15.47
N LEU A 240 0.22 -7.33 14.20
CA LEU A 240 -0.73 -7.88 13.24
C LEU A 240 -0.04 -8.71 12.18
N ASN A 241 1.16 -8.31 11.75
CA ASN A 241 1.83 -8.94 10.62
C ASN A 241 3.33 -8.68 10.60
N TYR A 242 4.07 -9.68 10.13
CA TYR A 242 5.42 -9.53 9.62
C TYR A 242 5.42 -9.80 8.13
N SER A 243 6.22 -9.09 7.35
CA SER A 243 6.35 -9.40 5.94
C SER A 243 7.72 -9.07 5.38
N PHE A 244 8.08 -9.78 4.33
CA PHE A 244 9.27 -9.54 3.54
C PHE A 244 8.83 -9.26 2.10
N LYS A 245 9.31 -8.17 1.48
CA LYS A 245 9.03 -7.83 0.08
C LYS A 245 10.35 -7.69 -0.68
N VAL A 246 10.43 -8.30 -1.85
CA VAL A 246 11.53 -8.15 -2.81
C VAL A 246 10.98 -7.63 -4.13
N PRO A 247 11.06 -6.31 -4.37
CA PRO A 247 10.81 -5.72 -5.68
C PRO A 247 12.07 -5.71 -6.53
N ILE A 248 11.89 -5.99 -7.82
CA ILE A 248 12.87 -5.83 -8.88
C ILE A 248 12.23 -4.90 -9.91
N ALA A 249 12.87 -3.76 -10.14
CA ALA A 249 12.37 -2.75 -11.05
C ALA A 249 13.36 -2.50 -12.19
N TYR A 250 12.85 -2.50 -13.41
CA TYR A 250 13.52 -2.00 -14.59
C TYR A 250 13.14 -0.54 -14.81
N ASN A 251 14.14 0.33 -14.87
CA ASN A 251 13.96 1.77 -14.89
C ASN A 251 14.51 2.40 -16.16
N ARG A 252 13.78 3.40 -16.64
CA ARG A 252 14.23 4.41 -17.60
C ARG A 252 13.82 5.79 -17.10
N ALA A 253 14.24 6.83 -17.82
CA ALA A 253 14.02 8.21 -17.42
C ALA A 253 12.54 8.61 -17.20
N HIS A 254 11.61 7.99 -17.94
CA HIS A 254 10.18 8.31 -17.86
C HIS A 254 9.30 7.14 -17.43
N TYR A 255 9.83 5.92 -17.34
CA TYR A 255 8.99 4.78 -17.02
C TYR A 255 9.73 3.70 -16.26
N THR A 256 8.96 2.95 -15.47
CA THR A 256 9.44 1.85 -14.65
C THR A 256 8.50 0.66 -14.78
N PHE A 257 9.07 -0.53 -14.90
CA PHE A 257 8.38 -1.80 -14.75
C PHE A 257 8.90 -2.48 -13.48
N GLU A 258 8.03 -2.76 -12.51
CA GLU A 258 8.38 -3.49 -11.28
C GLU A 258 7.67 -4.84 -11.25
N ALA A 259 8.42 -5.90 -10.96
CA ALA A 259 7.88 -7.15 -10.47
C ALA A 259 8.25 -7.27 -8.99
N SER A 260 7.29 -7.67 -8.14
CA SER A 260 7.60 -7.88 -6.74
C SER A 260 6.94 -9.11 -6.16
N TRP A 261 7.66 -9.74 -5.24
CA TRP A 261 7.18 -10.82 -4.41
C TRP A 261 7.13 -10.35 -2.96
N ARG A 262 6.04 -10.67 -2.25
CA ARG A 262 5.89 -10.42 -0.82
C ARG A 262 5.47 -11.71 -0.12
N TYR A 263 6.13 -12.02 0.98
CA TYR A 263 5.71 -13.07 1.91
C TYR A 263 5.15 -12.45 3.18
N SER A 264 3.89 -12.75 3.52
CA SER A 264 3.20 -12.20 4.69
C SER A 264 2.96 -13.28 5.75
N ILE A 265 3.22 -12.93 7.00
CA ILE A 265 3.07 -13.78 8.18
C ILE A 265 2.12 -13.06 9.15
N PRO A 266 0.82 -13.33 9.06
CA PRO A 266 -0.16 -12.74 9.96
C PRO A 266 -0.02 -13.33 11.37
N VAL A 267 -0.19 -12.50 12.39
CA VAL A 267 -0.17 -12.88 13.82
C VAL A 267 -1.32 -12.19 14.56
N ASN A 268 -1.71 -12.70 15.73
CA ASN A 268 -2.88 -12.23 16.50
C ASN A 268 -4.14 -12.13 15.62
N VAL A 269 -4.34 -13.16 14.80
CA VAL A 269 -5.47 -13.30 13.88
C VAL A 269 -6.73 -13.61 14.68
N GLU A 270 -7.81 -12.88 14.41
CA GLU A 270 -9.10 -13.09 15.06
C GLU A 270 -10.25 -13.12 14.03
N GLY A 271 -11.35 -13.75 14.41
CA GLY A 271 -12.59 -13.78 13.62
C GLY A 271 -12.52 -14.70 12.39
N ALA A 272 -13.39 -14.43 11.42
CA ALA A 272 -13.58 -15.24 10.21
C ALA A 272 -12.54 -14.98 9.10
N LEU A 273 -11.49 -14.21 9.38
CA LEU A 273 -10.43 -13.92 8.41
C LEU A 273 -9.40 -15.05 8.45
N GLU A 274 -9.37 -15.91 7.43
CA GLU A 274 -8.49 -17.08 7.29
C GLU A 274 -7.03 -16.69 6.98
N ASN A 275 -6.42 -15.87 7.83
CA ASN A 275 -5.08 -15.38 7.58
C ASN A 275 -4.06 -16.51 7.80
N ARG A 276 -3.60 -17.08 6.69
CA ARG A 276 -2.47 -18.00 6.65
C ARG A 276 -1.22 -17.26 6.15
N LYS A 277 -0.07 -17.93 6.23
CA LYS A 277 1.15 -17.40 5.63
C LYS A 277 1.01 -17.49 4.12
N GLU A 278 1.19 -16.37 3.42
CA GLU A 278 0.87 -16.28 1.99
C GLU A 278 1.92 -15.49 1.21
N SER A 279 2.06 -15.88 -0.07
CA SER A 279 2.87 -15.16 -1.05
C SER A 279 1.97 -14.32 -1.95
N PHE A 280 2.38 -13.07 -2.17
CA PHE A 280 1.74 -12.11 -3.05
C PHE A 280 2.70 -11.74 -4.16
N PHE A 281 2.18 -11.61 -5.37
CA PHE A 281 2.92 -11.18 -6.55
C PHE A 281 2.26 -9.94 -7.11
N ASN A 282 3.10 -8.95 -7.43
CA ASN A 282 2.66 -7.70 -8.03
C ASN A 282 3.47 -7.41 -9.28
N LEU A 283 2.78 -6.89 -10.30
CA LEU A 283 3.38 -6.37 -11.51
C LEU A 283 2.91 -4.94 -11.68
N THR A 284 3.85 -4.02 -11.82
CA THR A 284 3.53 -2.60 -11.82
C THR A 284 4.23 -1.89 -12.98
N PHE A 285 3.50 -1.01 -13.63
CA PHE A 285 4.04 -0.07 -14.61
C PHE A 285 3.74 1.35 -14.15
N TYR A 286 4.73 2.23 -14.26
CA TYR A 286 4.58 3.66 -14.02
C TYR A 286 5.18 4.46 -15.16
N TYR A 287 4.55 5.59 -15.48
CA TYR A 287 5.05 6.61 -16.39
C TYR A 287 5.06 7.99 -15.71
N LEU A 288 6.12 8.77 -15.92
CA LEU A 288 6.37 10.06 -15.31
C LEU A 288 6.47 11.17 -16.37
N PHE A 289 5.59 12.16 -16.25
CA PHE A 289 5.51 13.39 -17.03
C PHE A 289 6.06 14.58 -16.23
N TYR A 290 6.71 15.54 -16.90
CA TYR A 290 7.26 16.78 -16.32
C TYR A 290 6.71 18.03 -16.98
#